data_AF-A0A1F6JH79-F1
#
_entry.id   AF-A0A1F6JH79-F1
#
_cell.length_a   1.000
_cell.length_b   1.000
_cell.length_c   1.000
_cell.angle_alpha   90.00
_cell.angle_beta   90.00
_cell.angle_gamma   90.00
#
_symmetry.space_group_name_H-M   'P 1'
#
loop_
_entity.id
_entity.type
_entity.pdbx_description
1 polymer ?
#
loop_
_entity_poly.entity_id
_entity_poly.type
_entity_poly.pdbx_seq_one_letter_code
_entity_poly.pdbx_strand_id
1 'polypeptide(L)'
;MFSMPLNGDEWECAVEGVATLSCIPDILKVVIFWALVFAGTVALFLMIFAGIRFINSGGDPKAADTARKTFTYTILGLLVIILSFFILNLISTITNVPCILKFGELGFGSCVP
;
A
#
# COMPACT_ATOMS: atom_id res chain seq x y z
N MET A 1 -9.03 7.12 -14.90
CA MET A 1 -10.08 6.24 -14.38
C MET A 1 -9.77 6.01 -12.90
N PHE A 2 -9.76 6.99 -12.00
CA PHE A 2 -10.50 8.25 -11.84
C PHE A 2 -12.01 8.10 -11.99
N SER A 3 -12.58 7.40 -11.02
CA SER A 3 -13.95 7.55 -10.57
C SER A 3 -13.89 7.59 -9.04
N MET A 4 -13.56 8.76 -8.52
CA MET A 4 -14.07 9.15 -7.20
C MET A 4 -15.56 9.44 -7.39
N PRO A 5 -16.47 8.81 -6.63
CA PRO A 5 -17.75 9.44 -6.40
C PRO A 5 -17.46 10.73 -5.62
N LEU A 6 -17.76 11.86 -6.25
CA LEU A 6 -18.14 13.06 -5.52
C LEU A 6 -19.66 13.09 -5.65
N ASN A 7 -20.38 12.41 -4.76
CA ASN A 7 -21.81 12.57 -4.61
C ASN A 7 -22.09 13.27 -3.26
N GLY A 8 -23.02 14.21 -3.30
CA GLY A 8 -23.17 15.31 -2.34
C GLY A 8 -23.78 14.94 -0.98
N ASP A 9 -23.27 13.91 -0.31
CA ASP A 9 -23.72 13.44 1.02
C ASP A 9 -22.65 12.65 1.82
N GLU A 10 -21.44 12.46 1.27
CA GLU A 10 -20.44 11.48 1.76
C GLU A 10 -19.54 11.96 2.94
N TRP A 11 -20.14 12.55 3.98
CA TRP A 11 -19.54 12.75 5.32
C TRP A 11 -20.29 11.97 6.42
N GLU A 12 -20.84 10.79 6.11
CA GLU A 12 -21.62 9.93 7.04
C GLU A 12 -20.86 9.43 8.27
N CYS A 13 -19.59 9.78 8.44
CA CYS A 13 -18.82 9.35 9.61
C CYS A 13 -18.98 10.32 10.81
N ALA A 14 -19.59 11.49 10.60
CA ALA A 14 -19.90 12.46 11.67
C ALA A 14 -21.41 12.70 11.78
N VAL A 15 -22.13 11.77 12.40
CA VAL A 15 -23.49 12.05 12.91
C VAL A 15 -23.30 12.85 14.20
N GLU A 16 -23.64 14.13 14.19
CA GLU A 16 -23.62 15.06 15.35
C GLU A 16 -22.24 15.42 15.95
N GLY A 17 -21.20 15.58 15.12
CA GLY A 17 -19.95 16.23 15.57
C GLY A 17 -19.06 15.42 16.52
N VAL A 18 -19.31 14.12 16.65
CA VAL A 18 -18.40 13.16 17.32
C VAL A 18 -17.86 12.14 16.32
N ALA A 19 -16.55 11.90 16.37
CA ALA A 19 -15.89 10.91 15.53
C ALA A 19 -16.25 9.49 15.99
N THR A 20 -17.09 8.79 15.22
CA THR A 20 -17.35 7.35 15.41
C THR A 20 -16.17 6.52 14.88
N LEU A 21 -15.94 5.30 15.42
CA LEU A 21 -14.89 4.38 14.93
C LEU A 21 -15.03 4.02 13.44
N SER A 22 -16.20 4.24 12.85
CA SER A 22 -16.47 4.10 11.42
C SER A 22 -15.75 5.13 10.54
N CYS A 23 -15.27 6.25 11.09
CA CYS A 23 -14.47 7.26 10.36
C CYS A 23 -13.05 6.78 10.01
N ILE A 24 -12.46 5.97 10.90
CA ILE A 24 -11.06 5.53 10.79
C ILE A 24 -10.75 4.91 9.43
N PRO A 25 -11.54 3.95 8.91
CA PRO A 25 -11.21 3.27 7.66
C PRO A 25 -11.23 4.19 6.42
N ASP A 26 -12.08 5.20 6.36
CA ASP A 26 -12.16 6.08 5.18
C ASP A 26 -10.98 7.04 5.09
N ILE A 27 -10.56 7.61 6.23
CA ILE A 27 -9.35 8.43 6.31
C ILE A 27 -8.12 7.57 5.98
N LEU A 28 -8.07 6.33 6.50
CA LEU A 28 -6.97 5.41 6.24
C LEU A 28 -6.85 5.04 4.75
N LYS A 29 -7.95 4.84 4.03
CA LYS A 29 -7.90 4.56 2.58
C LYS A 29 -7.27 5.71 1.80
N VAL A 30 -7.70 6.94 2.06
CA VAL A 30 -7.15 8.12 1.36
C VAL A 30 -5.66 8.22 1.64
N VAL A 31 -5.26 8.09 2.90
CA VAL A 31 -3.84 8.14 3.30
C VAL A 31 -3.05 7.00 2.67
N ILE A 32 -3.55 5.75 2.73
CA ILE A 32 -2.90 4.57 2.15
C ILE A 32 -2.80 4.70 0.62
N PHE A 33 -3.84 5.16 -0.06
CA PHE A 33 -3.85 5.33 -1.51
C PHE A 33 -2.78 6.33 -1.95
N TRP A 34 -2.75 7.51 -1.32
CA TRP A 34 -1.71 8.50 -1.58
C TRP A 34 -0.32 7.96 -1.22
N ALA A 35 -0.18 7.25 -0.10
CA ALA A 35 1.07 6.63 0.30
C ALA A 35 1.55 5.54 -0.69
N LEU A 36 0.64 4.71 -1.23
CA LEU A 36 0.97 3.69 -2.23
C LEU A 36 1.41 4.31 -3.56
N VAL A 37 0.70 5.35 -4.02
CA VAL A 37 1.08 6.07 -5.24
C VAL A 37 2.46 6.68 -5.07
N PHE A 38 2.71 7.34 -3.94
CA PHE A 38 4.01 7.95 -3.64
C PHE A 38 5.13 6.90 -3.49
N ALA A 39 4.86 5.83 -2.74
CA ALA A 39 5.82 4.75 -2.52
C ALA A 39 6.15 4.02 -3.83
N GLY A 40 5.16 3.75 -4.69
CA GLY A 40 5.35 3.13 -5.99
C GLY A 40 6.22 4.00 -6.91
N THR A 41 5.93 5.30 -6.97
CA THR A 41 6.74 6.25 -7.75
C THR A 41 8.19 6.33 -7.23
N VAL A 42 8.38 6.52 -5.92
CA VAL A 42 9.72 6.61 -5.32
C VAL A 42 10.51 5.31 -5.48
N ALA A 43 9.87 4.16 -5.31
CA ALA A 43 10.49 2.85 -5.51
C ALA A 43 10.99 2.68 -6.95
N LEU A 44 10.21 3.09 -7.95
CA LEU A 44 10.60 3.05 -9.36
C LEU A 44 11.82 3.94 -9.63
N PHE A 45 11.81 5.17 -9.11
CA PHE A 45 12.95 6.09 -9.25
C PHE A 45 14.23 5.55 -8.60
N LEU A 46 14.13 5.04 -7.36
CA LEU A 46 15.26 4.45 -6.66
C LEU A 46 15.79 3.20 -7.36
N MET A 47 14.91 2.37 -7.91
CA MET A 47 15.30 1.17 -8.67
C MET A 47 16.07 1.53 -9.94
N ILE A 48 15.60 2.54 -10.69
CA ILE A 48 16.31 3.04 -11.88
C ILE A 48 17.66 3.64 -11.50
N PHE A 49 17.70 4.48 -10.47
CA PHE A 49 18.94 5.13 -10.03
C PHE A 49 19.97 4.13 -9.49
N ALA A 50 19.52 3.13 -8.74
CA ALA A 50 20.35 2.02 -8.28
C ALA A 50 20.87 1.17 -9.43
N GLY A 51 20.04 0.88 -10.44
CA GLY A 51 20.44 0.14 -11.64
C GLY A 51 21.50 0.85 -12.46
N ILE A 52 21.33 2.15 -12.71
CA ILE A 52 22.32 2.96 -13.44
C ILE A 52 23.63 3.03 -12.65
N ARG A 53 23.55 3.25 -11.33
CA ARG A 53 24.74 3.27 -10.47
C ARG A 53 25.46 1.92 -10.46
N PHE A 54 24.73 0.81 -10.45
CA PHE A 54 25.30 -0.54 -10.51
C PHE A 54 26.09 -0.78 -11.81
N ILE A 55 25.53 -0.36 -12.96
CA ILE A 55 26.17 -0.51 -14.28
C ILE A 55 27.37 0.42 -14.41
N ASN A 56 27.27 1.68 -13.96
CA ASN A 56 28.38 2.65 -13.98
C ASN A 56 29.48 2.37 -12.93
N SER A 57 29.31 1.38 -12.05
CA SER A 57 30.29 1.09 -10.99
C SER A 57 31.61 0.51 -11.50
N GLY A 58 31.68 0.05 -12.76
CA GLY A 58 32.91 -0.08 -13.57
C GLY A 58 34.13 -0.84 -13.01
N GLY A 59 34.07 -1.43 -11.81
CA GLY A 59 35.22 -2.05 -11.13
C GLY A 59 35.37 -1.67 -9.65
N ASP A 60 34.56 -0.75 -9.11
CA ASP A 60 34.63 -0.31 -7.71
C ASP A 60 33.70 -1.16 -6.81
N PRO A 61 34.24 -2.05 -5.94
CA PRO A 61 33.43 -3.03 -5.19
C PRO A 61 32.45 -2.36 -4.22
N LYS A 62 32.80 -1.17 -3.70
CA LYS A 62 31.95 -0.42 -2.78
C LYS A 62 30.63 0.05 -3.40
N ALA A 63 30.67 0.47 -4.65
CA ALA A 63 29.49 0.95 -5.36
C ALA A 63 28.57 -0.21 -5.77
N ALA A 64 29.16 -1.35 -6.15
CA ALA A 64 28.42 -2.59 -6.42
C ALA A 64 27.75 -3.16 -5.16
N ASP A 65 28.45 -3.19 -4.02
CA ASP A 65 27.87 -3.64 -2.74
C ASP A 65 26.74 -2.74 -2.26
N THR A 66 26.89 -1.42 -2.42
CA THR A 66 25.83 -0.47 -2.04
C THR A 66 24.59 -0.67 -2.90
N ALA A 67 24.74 -0.82 -4.21
CA ALA A 67 23.63 -1.07 -5.12
C ALA A 67 22.93 -2.41 -4.83
N ARG A 68 23.67 -3.49 -4.54
CA ARG A 68 23.10 -4.78 -4.12
C ARG A 68 22.23 -4.63 -2.86
N LYS A 69 22.73 -3.94 -1.85
CA LYS A 69 21.96 -3.65 -0.63
C LYS A 69 20.69 -2.87 -0.96
N THR A 70 20.78 -1.82 -1.77
CA THR A 70 19.60 -1.05 -2.21
C THR A 70 18.58 -1.93 -2.92
N PHE A 71 19.00 -2.77 -3.86
CA PHE A 71 18.11 -3.73 -4.53
C PHE A 71 17.44 -4.68 -3.55
N THR A 72 18.20 -5.25 -2.60
CA THR A 72 17.65 -6.14 -1.57
C THR A 72 16.59 -5.42 -0.72
N TYR A 73 16.83 -4.17 -0.30
CA TYR A 73 15.85 -3.40 0.46
C TYR A 73 14.59 -3.08 -0.33
N THR A 74 14.72 -2.72 -1.62
CA THR A 74 13.56 -2.48 -2.50
C THR A 74 12.73 -3.75 -2.70
N ILE A 75 13.38 -4.89 -2.93
CA ILE A 75 12.71 -6.19 -3.08
C ILE A 75 12.05 -6.60 -1.76
N LEU A 76 12.72 -6.42 -0.62
CA LEU A 76 12.15 -6.71 0.70
C LEU A 76 10.87 -5.91 0.97
N GLY A 77 10.86 -4.61 0.64
CA GLY A 77 9.67 -3.78 0.78
C GLY A 77 8.49 -4.29 -0.05
N LEU A 78 8.74 -4.65 -1.31
CA LEU A 78 7.71 -5.23 -2.19
C LEU A 78 7.26 -6.61 -1.69
N LEU A 79 8.20 -7.43 -1.23
CA LEU A 79 7.93 -8.77 -0.72
C LEU A 79 6.99 -8.72 0.49
N VAL A 80 7.21 -7.81 1.43
CA VAL A 80 6.36 -7.66 2.62
C VAL A 80 4.91 -7.31 2.24
N ILE A 81 4.71 -6.46 1.23
CA ILE A 81 3.37 -6.12 0.72
C ILE A 81 2.67 -7.37 0.19
N ILE A 82 3.37 -8.15 -0.66
CA ILE A 82 2.84 -9.40 -1.22
C ILE A 82 2.53 -10.41 -0.12
N LEU A 83 3.42 -10.55 0.86
CA LEU A 83 3.28 -11.47 1.98
C LEU A 83 2.07 -11.11 2.85
N SER A 84 1.81 -9.81 3.05
CA SER A 84 0.65 -9.32 3.78
C SER A 84 -0.66 -9.79 3.11
N PHE A 85 -0.77 -9.63 1.78
CA PHE A 85 -1.92 -10.14 1.04
C PHE A 85 -2.04 -11.67 1.10
N PHE A 86 -0.93 -12.38 1.09
CA PHE A 86 -0.94 -13.85 1.20
C PHE A 86 -1.50 -14.31 2.55
N ILE A 87 -1.08 -13.67 3.65
CA ILE A 87 -1.59 -13.97 4.99
C ILE A 87 -3.09 -13.64 5.09
N LEU A 88 -3.54 -12.50 4.55
CA LEU A 88 -4.96 -12.13 4.55
C LEU A 88 -5.82 -13.12 3.76
N ASN A 89 -5.34 -13.60 2.60
CA ASN A 89 -6.01 -14.64 1.82
C ASN A 89 -6.10 -15.99 2.55
N LEU A 90 -5.06 -16.34 3.31
CA LEU A 90 -5.08 -17.54 4.14
C LEU A 90 -6.16 -17.42 5.22
N ILE A 91 -6.23 -16.28 5.90
CA ILE A 91 -7.23 -16.01 6.94
C ILE A 91 -8.65 -15.97 6.36
N SER A 92 -8.88 -15.33 5.22
CA SER A 92 -10.22 -15.29 4.59
C SER A 92 -10.72 -16.67 4.20
N THR A 93 -9.82 -17.56 3.80
CA THR A 93 -10.15 -18.95 3.43
C THR A 93 -10.55 -19.77 4.66
N ILE A 94 -9.88 -19.56 5.79
CA ILE A 94 -10.19 -20.26 7.05
C ILE A 94 -11.46 -19.71 7.71
N THR A 95 -11.69 -18.39 7.65
CA THR A 95 -12.83 -17.73 8.32
C THR A 95 -14.07 -17.60 7.41
N ASN A 96 -13.99 -17.96 6.13
CA ASN A 96 -15.08 -17.92 5.14
C ASN A 96 -15.78 -16.54 5.06
N VAL A 97 -14.99 -15.48 5.21
CA VAL A 97 -15.41 -14.07 5.08
C VAL A 97 -14.56 -13.40 4.00
N PRO A 98 -15.04 -13.35 2.75
CA PRO A 98 -14.26 -12.79 1.64
C PRO A 98 -14.11 -11.26 1.73
N CYS A 99 -14.87 -10.59 2.60
CA CYS A 99 -14.90 -9.13 2.74
C CYS A 99 -13.59 -8.53 3.31
N ILE A 100 -12.74 -9.33 3.97
CA ILE A 100 -11.42 -8.91 4.49
C ILE A 100 -10.44 -8.53 3.37
N LEU A 101 -10.64 -9.02 2.14
CA LEU A 101 -9.71 -8.70 1.05
C LEU A 101 -10.01 -7.32 0.39
N LYS A 102 -11.12 -6.67 0.76
CA LYS A 102 -11.62 -5.44 0.12
C LYS A 102 -11.15 -4.13 0.77
N PHE A 103 -10.21 -4.19 1.72
CA PHE A 103 -9.66 -3.00 2.41
C PHE A 103 -9.12 -1.90 1.49
N GLY A 104 -8.73 -2.24 0.26
CA GLY A 104 -8.26 -1.27 -0.74
C GLY A 104 -9.34 -0.57 -1.57
N GLU A 105 -10.56 -1.12 -1.70
CA GLU A 105 -11.64 -0.56 -2.54
C GLU A 105 -12.84 -0.07 -1.72
N LEU A 106 -13.26 -0.82 -0.70
CA LEU A 106 -14.45 -0.56 0.11
C LEU A 106 -14.13 -1.07 1.52
N GLY A 107 -13.76 -0.20 2.45
CA GLY A 107 -14.61 0.13 3.59
C GLY A 107 -14.94 -1.11 4.41
N PHE A 108 -14.37 -1.23 5.61
CA PHE A 108 -14.70 -2.29 6.57
C PHE A 108 -16.20 -2.40 6.90
N GLY A 109 -17.02 -1.40 6.51
CA GLY A 109 -18.47 -1.41 6.64
C GLY A 109 -19.21 -2.54 5.90
N SER A 110 -18.55 -3.34 5.07
CA SER A 110 -19.14 -4.55 4.47
C SER A 110 -18.92 -5.83 5.30
N CYS A 111 -18.11 -5.80 6.36
CA CYS A 111 -17.93 -6.91 7.32
C CYS A 111 -18.59 -6.64 8.69
N VAL A 112 -19.30 -5.51 8.84
CA VAL A 112 -20.07 -5.14 10.03
C VAL A 112 -21.54 -5.18 9.61
N PRO A 113 -22.45 -5.84 10.36
CA PRO A 113 -23.89 -5.74 10.08
C PRO A 113 -24.41 -4.31 10.26
#